data_AF-A0A8T1QJV9-F1
#
_entry.id   AF-A0A8T1QJV9-F1
#
_cell.length_a   1.000
_cell.length_b   1.000
_cell.length_c   1.000
_cell.angle_alpha   90.00
_cell.angle_beta   90.00
_cell.angle_gamma   90.00
#
_symmetry.space_group_name_H-M   'P 1'
#
loop_
_entity.id
_entity.type
_entity.pdbx_description
1 polymer ?
#
loop_
_entity_poly.entity_id
_entity_poly.type
_entity_poly.pdbx_seq_one_letter_code
_entity_poly.pdbx_strand_id
1 'polypeptide(L)'
;MKLLSEFEHVRTGLLNRDPVPSLDLCLGELLREEQRLSTQISMTSDKVFSETINVAYAAQGQGRNKLQYFNCKKFGHIARNCSKKVCNYCKKENHIIKDC
;
A
#
# COMPACT_ATOMS: atom_id res chain seq x y z
N MET A 1 6.56 -39.01 -5.50
CA MET A 1 6.72 -37.57 -5.17
C MET A 1 6.65 -36.77 -6.45
N LYS A 2 5.51 -36.14 -6.74
CA LYS A 2 5.36 -35.28 -7.92
C LYS A 2 5.70 -33.86 -7.46
N LEU A 3 6.75 -33.26 -8.01
CA LEU A 3 7.04 -31.84 -7.76
C LEU A 3 5.84 -31.02 -8.26
N LEU A 4 5.45 -29.99 -7.51
CA LEU A 4 4.37 -29.08 -7.90
C LEU A 4 4.74 -28.40 -9.24
N SER A 5 3.74 -28.01 -10.04
CA SER A 5 3.95 -27.42 -11.37
C SER A 5 4.84 -26.17 -11.35
N GLU A 6 4.87 -25.45 -10.24
CA GLU A 6 5.72 -24.27 -10.01
C GLU A 6 7.24 -24.58 -10.01
N PHE A 7 7.63 -25.82 -9.74
CA PHE A 7 9.04 -26.25 -9.75
C PHE A 7 9.46 -26.90 -11.08
N GLU A 8 8.56 -27.01 -12.06
CA GLU A 8 8.84 -27.72 -13.32
C GLU A 8 9.98 -27.05 -14.11
N HIS A 9 10.11 -25.73 -14.02
CA HIS A 9 11.23 -25.00 -14.61
C HIS A 9 12.58 -25.42 -14.00
N VAL A 10 12.64 -25.56 -12.69
CA VAL A 10 13.85 -25.97 -11.95
C VAL A 10 14.18 -27.43 -12.27
N ARG A 11 13.16 -28.28 -12.28
CA ARG A 11 13.27 -29.69 -12.64
C ARG A 11 13.84 -29.88 -14.04
N THR A 12 13.27 -29.20 -15.04
CA THR A 12 13.77 -29.28 -16.43
C THR A 12 15.18 -28.73 -16.55
N GLY A 13 15.49 -27.63 -15.86
CA GLY A 13 16.85 -27.07 -15.80
C GLY A 13 17.88 -28.04 -15.22
N LEU A 14 17.53 -28.78 -14.17
CA LEU A 14 18.42 -29.77 -13.52
C LEU A 14 18.60 -31.03 -14.38
N LEU A 15 17.52 -31.54 -14.98
CA LEU A 15 17.54 -32.78 -15.78
C LEU A 15 18.27 -32.61 -17.12
N ASN A 16 18.36 -31.39 -17.65
CA ASN A 16 19.02 -31.10 -18.92
C ASN A 16 20.53 -30.80 -18.79
N ARG A 17 21.11 -30.89 -17.59
CA ARG A 17 22.55 -30.64 -17.38
C ARG A 17 23.38 -31.90 -17.62
N ASP A 18 24.49 -31.70 -18.33
CA ASP A 18 25.54 -32.70 -18.53
C ASP A 18 26.91 -32.05 -18.18
N PRO A 19 27.64 -32.56 -17.16
CA PRO A 19 27.33 -33.72 -16.32
C PRO A 19 26.17 -33.47 -15.35
N VAL A 20 25.53 -34.56 -14.91
CA VAL A 20 24.44 -34.52 -13.93
C VAL A 20 24.93 -33.84 -12.65
N PRO A 21 24.21 -32.83 -12.14
CA PRO A 21 24.61 -32.11 -10.94
C PRO A 21 24.53 -32.99 -9.68
N SER A 22 25.42 -32.72 -8.72
CA SER A 22 25.40 -33.36 -7.40
C SER A 22 24.09 -33.06 -6.66
N LEU A 23 23.69 -33.94 -5.75
CA LEU A 23 22.47 -33.78 -4.95
C LEU A 23 22.41 -32.44 -4.21
N ASP A 24 23.51 -31.99 -3.61
CA ASP A 24 23.56 -30.72 -2.86
C ASP A 24 23.25 -29.51 -3.74
N LEU A 25 23.71 -29.53 -4.99
CA LEU A 25 23.43 -28.47 -5.96
C LEU A 25 21.95 -28.45 -6.34
N CYS A 26 21.38 -29.63 -6.62
CA CYS A 26 19.95 -29.78 -6.90
C CYS A 26 19.09 -29.27 -5.73
N LEU A 27 19.45 -29.64 -4.49
CA LEU A 27 18.74 -29.20 -3.29
C LEU A 27 18.84 -27.69 -3.12
N GLY A 28 20.03 -27.12 -3.34
CA GLY A 28 20.25 -25.69 -3.27
C GLY A 28 19.43 -24.91 -4.30
N GLU A 29 19.26 -25.43 -5.52
CA GLU A 29 18.41 -24.81 -6.54
C GLU A 29 16.93 -24.84 -6.16
N LEU A 30 16.46 -25.96 -5.62
CA LEU A 30 15.07 -26.08 -5.14
C LEU A 30 14.77 -25.11 -4.00
N LEU A 31 15.65 -25.01 -3.00
CA LEU A 31 15.47 -24.11 -1.85
C LEU A 31 15.48 -22.64 -2.27
N ARG A 32 16.34 -22.26 -3.22
CA ARG A 32 16.35 -20.90 -3.78
C ARG A 32 15.03 -20.57 -4.46
N GLU A 33 14.47 -21.51 -5.20
CA GLU A 33 13.21 -21.33 -5.92
C GLU A 33 12.00 -21.30 -4.99
N GLU A 34 12.01 -22.10 -3.92
CA GLU A 34 11.03 -22.00 -2.84
C GLU A 34 11.04 -20.58 -2.23
N GLN A 35 12.22 -20.09 -1.86
CA GLN A 35 12.37 -18.74 -1.30
C GLN A 35 11.92 -17.65 -2.30
N ARG A 36 12.21 -17.82 -3.60
CA ARG A 36 11.77 -16.91 -4.65
C ARG A 36 10.24 -16.86 -4.72
N LEU A 37 9.57 -18.01 -4.71
CA LEU A 37 8.11 -18.10 -4.73
C LEU A 37 7.50 -17.48 -3.47
N SER A 38 8.04 -17.76 -2.28
CA SER A 38 7.59 -17.14 -1.03
C SER A 38 7.69 -15.60 -1.07
N THR A 39 8.80 -15.08 -1.60
CA THR A 39 8.99 -13.63 -1.74
C THR A 39 8.01 -13.04 -2.74
N GLN A 40 7.79 -13.71 -3.87
CA GLN A 40 6.84 -13.27 -4.89
C GLN A 40 5.41 -13.17 -4.34
N ILE A 41 4.98 -14.13 -3.52
CA ILE A 41 3.66 -14.12 -2.87
C ILE A 41 3.53 -12.93 -1.90
N SER A 42 4.57 -12.64 -1.12
CA SER A 42 4.57 -11.47 -0.23
C SER A 42 4.42 -10.17 -1.03
N MET A 43 5.23 -10.01 -2.08
CA MET A 43 5.22 -8.80 -2.91
C MET A 43 3.90 -8.61 -3.68
N THR A 44 3.26 -9.69 -4.15
CA THR A 44 1.96 -9.60 -4.82
C THR A 44 0.85 -9.24 -3.84
N SER A 45 0.89 -9.75 -2.61
CA SER A 45 -0.05 -9.35 -1.55
C SER A 45 0.04 -7.86 -1.24
N ASP A 46 1.28 -7.35 -1.09
CA ASP A 46 1.53 -5.93 -0.83
C ASP A 46 1.12 -5.04 -2.01
N LYS A 47 1.36 -5.49 -3.24
CA LYS A 47 0.93 -4.80 -4.47
C LYS A 47 -0.59 -4.73 -4.58
N VAL A 48 -1.28 -5.84 -4.33
CA VAL A 48 -2.76 -5.92 -4.35
C VAL A 48 -3.35 -5.02 -3.27
N PHE A 49 -2.76 -5.01 -2.07
CA PHE A 49 -3.17 -4.13 -0.99
C PHE A 49 -2.99 -2.65 -1.35
N SER A 50 -1.82 -2.28 -1.90
CA SER A 50 -1.52 -0.92 -2.37
C SER A 50 -2.46 -0.47 -3.50
N GLU A 51 -2.70 -1.32 -4.50
CA GLU A 51 -3.64 -1.03 -5.59
C GLU A 51 -5.06 -0.87 -5.08
N THR A 52 -5.50 -1.70 -4.14
CA THR A 52 -6.83 -1.59 -3.51
C THR A 52 -6.98 -0.28 -2.74
N ILE A 53 -5.95 0.14 -1.99
CA ILE A 53 -5.94 1.43 -1.29
C ILE A 53 -5.99 2.60 -2.28
N ASN A 54 -5.20 2.54 -3.34
CA ASN A 54 -5.17 3.59 -4.36
C ASN A 54 -6.51 3.73 -5.09
N VAL A 55 -7.17 2.61 -5.42
CA VAL A 55 -8.51 2.60 -6.02
C VAL A 55 -9.55 3.14 -5.04
N ALA A 56 -9.49 2.77 -3.75
CA ALA A 56 -10.38 3.30 -2.74
C ALA A 56 -10.21 4.82 -2.54
N TYR A 57 -8.97 5.32 -2.56
CA TYR A 57 -8.68 6.75 -2.46
C TYR A 57 -9.14 7.52 -3.72
N ALA A 58 -8.94 6.96 -4.92
CA ALA A 58 -9.42 7.56 -6.16
C ALA A 58 -10.96 7.62 -6.22
N ALA A 59 -11.65 6.59 -5.73
CA ALA A 59 -13.11 6.55 -5.63
C ALA A 59 -13.67 7.59 -4.64
N GLN A 60 -12.88 8.05 -3.66
CA GLN A 60 -13.27 9.15 -2.77
C GLN A 60 -13.30 10.53 -3.47
N GLY A 61 -12.79 10.64 -4.71
CA GLY A 61 -12.76 11.90 -5.48
C GLY A 61 -14.10 12.40 -6.02
N GLN A 62 -15.16 11.60 -5.98
CA GLN A 62 -16.51 12.01 -6.40
C GLN A 62 -17.52 11.89 -5.26
N GLY A 63 -17.41 12.78 -4.29
CA GLY A 63 -18.53 13.01 -3.38
C GLY A 63 -18.15 13.61 -2.04
N ARG A 64 -18.64 14.83 -1.83
CA ARG A 64 -18.85 15.53 -0.56
C ARG A 64 -17.74 16.53 -0.19
N ASN A 65 -18.04 17.78 -0.55
CA ASN A 65 -17.72 18.98 0.22
C ASN A 65 -18.10 18.85 1.71
N LYS A 66 -17.35 18.07 2.50
CA LYS A 66 -17.45 18.03 3.95
C LYS A 66 -16.07 17.89 4.59
N LEU A 67 -15.14 18.77 4.20
CA LEU A 67 -14.09 19.18 5.14
C LEU A 67 -14.75 20.09 6.18
N GLN A 68 -15.28 19.47 7.24
CA GLN A 68 -15.54 20.19 8.48
C GLN A 68 -14.22 20.80 8.94
N TYR A 69 -14.12 22.13 9.00
CA TYR A 69 -12.93 22.77 9.54
C TYR A 69 -13.22 23.54 10.82
N PHE A 70 -12.35 23.30 11.79
CA PHE A 70 -12.52 23.38 13.24
C PHE A 70 -12.79 24.77 13.85
N ASN A 71 -12.94 25.83 13.05
CA ASN A 71 -12.95 27.21 13.58
C ASN A 71 -14.30 27.95 13.45
N CYS A 72 -15.17 27.63 12.49
CA CYS A 72 -16.43 28.38 12.32
C CYS A 72 -17.70 27.53 12.52
N LYS A 73 -17.57 26.22 12.75
CA LYS A 73 -18.65 25.23 12.88
C LYS A 73 -19.73 25.30 11.77
N LYS A 74 -19.47 25.98 10.65
CA LYS A 74 -20.40 26.15 9.53
C LYS A 74 -19.83 25.52 8.27
N PHE A 75 -20.70 24.85 7.52
CA PHE A 75 -20.39 24.20 6.25
C PHE A 75 -20.53 25.19 5.09
N GLY A 76 -19.83 24.97 3.98
CA GLY A 76 -20.14 25.60 2.69
C GLY A 76 -19.12 26.59 2.13
N HIS A 77 -17.94 26.77 2.74
CA HIS A 77 -16.88 27.62 2.16
C HIS A 77 -15.47 27.12 2.52
N ILE A 78 -14.50 27.49 1.69
CA ILE A 78 -13.08 27.18 1.89
C ILE A 78 -12.56 28.04 3.06
N ALA A 79 -11.71 27.48 3.92
CA ALA A 79 -11.20 28.16 5.14
C ALA A 79 -10.57 29.54 4.87
N ARG A 80 -9.93 29.73 3.70
CA ARG A 80 -9.38 31.02 3.28
C ARG A 80 -10.44 32.10 3.02
N ASN A 81 -11.67 31.68 2.73
CA ASN A 81 -12.83 32.54 2.43
C ASN A 81 -13.79 32.65 3.63
N CYS A 82 -13.38 32.21 4.82
CA CYS A 82 -14.18 32.30 6.04
C CYS A 82 -14.11 33.71 6.64
N SER A 83 -15.19 34.46 6.55
CA SER A 83 -15.29 35.81 7.13
C SER A 83 -15.35 35.82 8.66
N LYS A 84 -15.60 34.67 9.30
CA LYS A 84 -15.76 34.54 10.76
C LYS A 84 -14.62 33.73 11.37
N LYS A 85 -13.58 34.41 11.82
CA LYS A 85 -12.49 33.81 12.61
C LYS A 85 -12.94 33.73 14.07
N VAL A 86 -12.82 32.56 14.70
CA VAL A 86 -13.04 32.40 16.15
C VAL A 86 -11.77 31.82 16.75
N CYS A 87 -11.33 32.38 17.87
CA CYS A 87 -10.14 31.92 18.55
C CYS A 87 -10.44 30.63 19.32
N ASN A 88 -9.67 29.58 19.07
CA ASN A 88 -9.85 28.30 19.75
C ASN A 88 -9.47 28.34 21.24
N TYR A 89 -8.64 29.31 21.65
CA TYR A 89 -8.24 29.49 23.04
C TYR A 89 -9.28 30.31 23.83
N CYS A 90 -9.49 31.58 23.47
CA CYS A 90 -10.36 32.49 24.23
C CYS A 90 -11.85 32.46 23.80
N LYS A 91 -12.18 31.68 22.75
CA LYS A 91 -13.54 31.54 22.17
C LYS A 91 -14.18 32.85 21.68
N LYS A 92 -13.40 33.94 21.58
CA LYS A 92 -13.87 35.22 21.02
C LYS A 92 -13.82 35.19 19.49
N GLU A 93 -14.75 35.92 18.88
CA GLU A 93 -14.78 36.13 17.44
C GLU A 93 -13.69 37.14 17.01
N ASN A 94 -13.44 37.20 15.70
CA ASN A 94 -12.58 38.15 15.00
C ASN A 94 -11.05 37.88 14.99
N HIS A 95 -10.54 36.87 15.70
CA HIS A 95 -9.10 36.53 15.67
C HIS A 95 -8.84 35.02 15.77
N ILE A 96 -7.61 34.60 15.49
CA ILE A 96 -7.11 33.22 15.65
C ILE A 96 -6.08 33.17 16.78
N ILE A 97 -5.68 31.96 17.22
CA ILE A 97 -4.71 31.78 18.34
C ILE A 97 -3.40 32.56 18.13
N LYS A 98 -2.94 32.76 16.89
CA LYS A 98 -1.72 33.52 16.59
C LYS A 98 -1.83 35.01 16.93
N ASP A 99 -3.04 35.55 16.91
CA ASP A 99 -3.36 36.96 17.15
C ASP A 99 -4.04 37.15 18.53
N CYS A 100 -3.96 36.14 19.41
CA CYS A 100 -4.57 36.14 20.73
C CYS A 100 -3.68 36.80 21.79
#